data_AF-A0A2M9YL63-F1
#
_entry.id   AF-A0A2M9YL63-F1
#
_cell.length_a   1.000
_cell.length_b   1.000
_cell.length_c   1.000
_cell.angle_alpha   90.00
_cell.angle_beta   90.00
_cell.angle_gamma   90.00
#
_symmetry.space_group_name_H-M   'P 1'
#
loop_
_entity.id
_entity.type
_entity.pdbx_description
1 polymer ?
#
loop_
_entity_poly.entity_id
_entity_poly.type
_entity_poly.pdbx_seq_one_letter_code
_entity_poly.pdbx_strand_id
1 'polypeptide(L)'
;MISFLKRKLDVIQRIGEVSVIPTFVSTGILLAFVFIPFLREFFEKRSDAVFWLISPFFLSAGTLFATKFGLSVMITGRAKQSVIPGVFEPEIPDFLARIFGFFYFLFGSIALLIGSILLVFAIFHLF
;
A
#
# COMPACT_ATOMS: atom_id res chain seq x y z
N MET A 1 -41.81 -5.54 9.39
CA MET A 1 -40.68 -6.34 9.94
C MET A 1 -39.39 -6.18 9.12
N ILE A 2 -39.45 -6.24 7.79
CA ILE A 2 -38.29 -6.09 6.88
C ILE A 2 -37.56 -4.74 7.03
N SER A 3 -38.27 -3.63 7.26
CA SER A 3 -37.62 -2.31 7.40
C SER A 3 -36.81 -2.14 8.69
N PHE A 4 -37.17 -2.85 9.76
CA PHE A 4 -36.48 -2.77 11.04
C PHE A 4 -35.16 -3.55 11.03
N LEU A 5 -35.17 -4.73 10.38
CA LEU A 5 -33.98 -5.54 10.11
C LEU A 5 -32.99 -4.78 9.22
N LYS A 6 -33.47 -4.14 8.15
CA LYS A 6 -32.64 -3.34 7.24
C LYS A 6 -31.96 -2.18 7.97
N ARG A 7 -32.71 -1.47 8.82
CA ARG A 7 -32.18 -0.36 9.64
C ARG A 7 -31.15 -0.82 10.67
N LYS A 8 -31.32 -2.00 11.28
CA LYS A 8 -30.32 -2.57 12.20
C LYS A 8 -29.05 -2.98 11.47
N LEU A 9 -29.18 -3.54 10.26
CA LEU A 9 -28.04 -3.92 9.42
C LEU A 9 -27.21 -2.69 9.01
N ASP A 10 -27.86 -1.59 8.60
CA ASP A 10 -27.17 -0.34 8.25
C ASP A 10 -26.39 0.27 9.43
N VAL A 11 -26.95 0.17 10.65
CA VAL A 11 -26.28 0.66 11.86
C VAL A 11 -25.05 -0.21 12.18
N ILE A 12 -25.16 -1.53 12.07
CA ILE A 12 -24.04 -2.45 12.26
C ILE A 12 -22.94 -2.19 11.22
N GLN A 13 -23.32 -1.98 9.96
CA GLN A 13 -22.37 -1.68 8.89
C GLN A 13 -21.63 -0.37 9.13
N ARG A 14 -22.33 0.70 9.54
CA ARG A 14 -21.69 1.96 9.93
C ARG A 14 -20.75 1.81 11.13
N ILE A 15 -21.13 1.03 12.14
CA ILE A 15 -20.27 0.76 13.28
C ILE A 15 -19.01 -0.01 12.83
N GLY A 16 -19.17 -0.96 11.92
CA GLY A 16 -18.06 -1.68 11.29
C GLY A 16 -17.12 -0.76 10.51
N GLU A 17 -17.65 0.13 9.68
CA GLU A 17 -16.84 1.08 8.89
C GLU A 17 -16.08 2.06 9.80
N VAL A 18 -16.72 2.54 10.88
CA VAL A 18 -16.08 3.45 11.85
C VAL A 18 -15.04 2.73 12.71
N SER A 19 -15.24 1.44 13.03
CA SER A 19 -14.29 0.67 13.85
C SER A 19 -13.03 0.26 13.08
N VAL A 20 -13.10 0.16 11.74
CA VAL A 20 -11.94 -0.13 10.88
C VAL A 20 -10.86 0.94 11.02
N ILE A 21 -11.22 2.21 11.16
CA ILE A 21 -10.27 3.33 11.26
C ILE A 21 -9.36 3.20 12.50
N PRO A 22 -9.86 3.11 13.74
CA PRO A 22 -9.01 2.95 14.91
C PRO A 22 -8.26 1.61 14.91
N THR A 23 -8.82 0.53 14.34
CA THR A 23 -8.09 -0.73 14.16
C THR A 23 -6.91 -0.57 13.22
N PHE A 24 -7.04 0.13 12.09
CA PHE A 24 -5.94 0.40 11.17
C PHE A 24 -4.86 1.28 11.82
N VAL A 25 -5.27 2.33 12.54
CA VAL A 25 -4.34 3.24 13.23
C VAL A 25 -3.57 2.49 14.32
N SER A 26 -4.27 1.74 15.18
CA SER A 26 -3.63 0.94 16.24
C SER A 26 -2.73 -0.16 15.70
N THR A 27 -3.14 -0.85 14.63
CA THR A 27 -2.29 -1.86 13.96
C THR A 27 -1.05 -1.23 13.36
N GLY A 28 -1.17 -0.05 12.75
CA GLY A 28 -0.03 0.71 12.23
C GLY A 28 0.96 1.12 13.33
N ILE A 29 0.45 1.59 14.48
CA ILE A 29 1.27 1.94 15.64
C ILE A 29 1.97 0.70 16.21
N LEU A 30 1.25 -0.41 16.39
CA LEU A 30 1.82 -1.67 16.88
C LEU A 30 2.89 -2.22 15.93
N LEU A 31 2.63 -2.19 14.63
CA LEU A 31 3.62 -2.55 13.62
C LEU A 31 4.86 -1.65 13.70
N ALA A 32 4.68 -0.34 13.88
CA ALA A 32 5.80 0.58 14.06
C ALA A 32 6.63 0.20 15.31
N PHE A 33 6.00 -0.04 16.46
CA PHE A 33 6.72 -0.44 17.68
C PHE A 33 7.48 -1.77 17.55
N VAL A 34 6.94 -2.74 16.80
CA VAL A 34 7.61 -4.02 16.55
C VAL A 34 8.78 -3.85 15.59
N PHE A 35 8.62 -3.02 14.55
CA PHE A 35 9.66 -2.83 13.53
C PHE A 35 10.77 -1.87 13.98
N ILE A 36 10.50 -0.83 14.77
CA ILE A 36 11.50 0.16 15.22
C ILE A 36 12.77 -0.47 15.84
N PRO A 37 12.71 -1.42 16.80
CA PRO A 37 13.91 -2.00 17.38
C PRO A 37 14.71 -2.86 16.38
N PHE A 38 14.02 -3.63 15.53
CA PHE A 38 14.66 -4.46 14.50
C PHE A 38 15.33 -3.59 13.43
N LEU A 39 14.65 -2.52 13.03
CA LEU A 39 15.17 -1.49 12.16
C LEU A 39 16.42 -0.86 12.78
N ARG A 40 16.35 -0.37 14.02
CA ARG A 40 17.49 0.23 14.74
C ARG A 40 18.73 -0.69 14.76
N GLU A 41 18.56 -1.97 15.07
CA GLU A 41 19.67 -2.93 15.15
C GLU A 41 20.25 -3.30 13.77
N PHE A 42 19.41 -3.36 12.73
CA PHE A 42 19.85 -3.53 11.35
C PHE A 42 20.57 -2.28 10.80
N PHE A 43 20.22 -1.10 11.32
CA PHE A 43 20.68 0.21 10.84
C PHE A 43 21.94 0.73 11.53
N GLU A 44 22.18 0.42 12.81
CA GLU A 44 23.47 0.72 13.48
C GLU A 44 24.68 0.08 12.77
N LYS A 45 24.44 -0.96 11.97
CA LYS A 45 25.49 -1.70 11.23
C LYS A 45 25.73 -1.22 9.80
N ARG A 46 24.92 -0.30 9.24
CA ARG A 46 25.05 0.16 7.85
C ARG A 46 25.16 1.69 7.74
N SER A 47 26.04 2.14 6.84
CA SER A 47 26.35 3.56 6.60
C SER A 47 25.12 4.38 6.15
N ASP A 48 25.00 5.60 6.68
CA ASP A 48 23.93 6.57 6.43
C ASP A 48 23.62 6.84 4.94
N ALA A 49 24.65 6.72 4.08
CA ALA A 49 24.54 6.94 2.65
C ALA A 49 23.60 5.93 1.95
N VAL A 50 23.48 4.72 2.50
CA VAL A 50 22.62 3.66 1.96
C VAL A 50 21.13 4.05 2.11
N PHE A 51 20.76 4.75 3.17
CA PHE A 51 19.37 5.14 3.42
C PHE A 51 18.90 6.26 2.50
N TRP A 52 19.77 7.24 2.25
CA TRP A 52 19.49 8.32 1.31
C TRP A 52 19.31 7.82 -0.12
N LEU A 53 19.93 6.70 -0.48
CA LEU A 53 19.80 6.12 -1.81
C LEU A 53 18.60 5.16 -1.93
N ILE A 54 18.34 4.35 -0.89
CA ILE A 54 17.28 3.33 -0.90
C ILE A 54 15.89 3.92 -0.65
N SER A 55 15.76 4.91 0.23
CA SER A 55 14.48 5.55 0.54
C SER A 55 13.78 6.14 -0.70
N PRO A 56 14.43 6.96 -1.54
CA PRO A 56 13.81 7.49 -2.75
C PRO A 56 13.53 6.40 -3.79
N PHE A 57 14.31 5.32 -3.82
CA PHE A 57 14.01 4.17 -4.68
C PHE A 57 12.70 3.49 -4.28
N PHE A 58 12.52 3.16 -2.99
CA PHE A 58 11.28 2.56 -2.49
C PHE A 58 10.08 3.50 -2.63
N LEU A 59 10.27 4.80 -2.39
CA LEU A 59 9.22 5.79 -2.63
C LEU A 59 8.83 5.81 -4.11
N SER A 60 9.79 5.97 -5.03
CA SER A 60 9.52 6.06 -6.46
C SER A 60 8.88 4.77 -7.01
N ALA A 61 9.43 3.61 -6.66
CA ALA A 61 8.87 2.32 -7.03
C ALA A 61 7.45 2.15 -6.45
N GLY A 62 7.27 2.48 -5.16
CA GLY A 62 6.00 2.41 -4.48
C GLY A 62 4.92 3.27 -5.15
N THR A 63 5.24 4.53 -5.50
CA THR A 63 4.30 5.42 -6.20
C THR A 63 3.94 4.84 -7.57
N LEU A 64 4.91 4.32 -8.30
CA LEU A 64 4.71 3.79 -9.66
C LEU A 64 3.83 2.54 -9.64
N PHE A 65 4.11 1.59 -8.74
CA PHE A 65 3.29 0.39 -8.55
C PHE A 65 1.89 0.73 -8.03
N ALA A 66 1.77 1.63 -7.05
CA ALA A 66 0.48 2.00 -6.48
C ALA A 66 -0.41 2.72 -7.49
N THR A 67 0.14 3.64 -8.29
CA THR A 67 -0.66 4.50 -9.18
C THR A 67 -0.83 3.90 -10.58
N LYS A 68 0.27 3.65 -11.30
CA LYS A 68 0.22 3.21 -12.70
C LYS A 68 -0.28 1.79 -12.86
N PHE A 69 0.17 0.87 -12.01
CA PHE A 69 -0.17 -0.55 -12.14
C PHE A 69 -1.31 -0.97 -11.20
N GLY A 70 -1.43 -0.33 -10.04
CA GLY A 70 -2.46 -0.66 -9.07
C GLY A 70 -3.78 0.08 -9.31
N LEU A 71 -3.82 1.34 -8.88
CA LEU A 71 -5.01 2.17 -8.87
C LEU A 71 -5.62 2.33 -10.27
N SER A 72 -4.80 2.56 -11.28
CA SER A 72 -5.28 2.70 -12.67
C SER A 72 -5.98 1.43 -13.16
N VAL A 73 -5.41 0.26 -12.89
CA VAL A 73 -5.98 -1.03 -13.32
C VAL A 73 -7.23 -1.38 -12.50
N MET A 74 -7.26 -1.05 -11.21
CA MET A 74 -8.45 -1.23 -10.36
C MET A 74 -9.64 -0.38 -10.84
N ILE A 75 -9.40 0.88 -11.21
CA ILE A 75 -10.45 1.80 -11.66
C ILE A 75 -10.93 1.43 -13.07
N THR A 76 -9.98 1.21 -13.99
CA THR A 76 -10.31 1.02 -15.40
C THR A 76 -10.72 -0.40 -15.75
N GLY A 77 -10.39 -1.39 -14.90
CA GLY A 77 -10.58 -2.82 -15.19
C GLY A 77 -9.68 -3.32 -16.32
N ARG A 78 -8.83 -2.46 -16.89
CA ARG A 78 -8.01 -2.78 -18.05
C ARG A 78 -6.55 -2.84 -17.62
N ALA A 79 -6.01 -4.05 -17.55
CA ALA A 79 -4.56 -4.25 -17.52
C ALA A 79 -3.99 -3.96 -18.91
N LYS A 80 -3.98 -2.68 -19.33
CA LYS A 80 -3.30 -2.29 -20.56
C LYS A 80 -1.80 -2.32 -20.32
N GLN A 81 -1.17 -3.46 -20.52
CA GLN A 81 0.29 -3.55 -20.67
C GLN A 81 0.67 -3.63 -22.14
N SER A 82 0.31 -2.61 -22.95
CA SER A 82 1.01 -2.44 -24.23
C SER A 82 2.40 -1.88 -23.97
N VAL A 83 3.36 -2.75 -23.67
CA VAL A 83 4.79 -2.38 -23.71
C VAL A 83 5.32 -2.48 -25.15
N ILE A 84 4.62 -3.20 -26.04
CA ILE A 84 5.01 -3.40 -27.43
C ILE A 84 3.83 -3.10 -28.37
N PRO A 85 3.94 -2.15 -29.31
CA PRO A 85 2.91 -1.92 -30.32
C PRO A 85 2.82 -3.14 -31.24
N GLY A 86 1.64 -3.76 -31.37
CA GLY A 86 1.38 -4.81 -32.36
C GLY A 86 1.12 -6.23 -31.82
N VAL A 87 1.20 -6.45 -30.50
CA VAL A 87 0.86 -7.75 -29.90
C VAL A 87 -0.55 -7.66 -29.31
N PHE A 88 -1.49 -8.42 -29.88
CA PHE A 88 -2.78 -8.66 -29.27
C PHE A 88 -2.57 -9.57 -28.05
N GLU A 89 -2.55 -8.97 -26.86
CA GLU A 89 -2.60 -9.74 -25.61
C GLU A 89 -4.03 -10.21 -25.34
N PRO A 90 -4.21 -11.44 -24.81
CA PRO A 90 -5.53 -11.93 -24.43
C PRO A 90 -6.13 -10.98 -23.38
N GLU A 91 -7.35 -10.51 -23.64
CA GLU A 91 -8.09 -9.69 -22.69
C GLU A 91 -8.24 -10.47 -21.38
N ILE A 92 -7.44 -10.09 -20.37
CA ILE A 92 -7.61 -10.61 -19.02
C ILE A 92 -9.02 -10.20 -18.58
N PRO A 93 -9.84 -11.15 -18.08
CA PRO A 93 -11.17 -10.81 -17.60
C PRO A 93 -11.12 -9.66 -16.59
N ASP A 94 -11.98 -8.66 -16.75
CA ASP A 94 -12.01 -7.42 -15.94
C ASP A 94 -11.87 -7.69 -14.43
N PHE A 95 -12.49 -8.76 -13.92
CA PHE A 95 -12.40 -9.15 -12.52
C PHE A 95 -10.98 -9.55 -12.10
N LEU A 96 -10.30 -10.37 -12.91
CA LEU A 96 -8.91 -10.78 -12.67
C LEU A 96 -7.98 -9.57 -12.77
N ALA A 97 -8.17 -8.69 -13.75
CA ALA A 97 -7.38 -7.47 -13.89
C ALA A 97 -7.49 -6.58 -12.65
N ARG A 98 -8.69 -6.41 -12.09
CA ARG A 98 -8.90 -5.65 -10.83
C ARG A 98 -8.23 -6.31 -9.62
N ILE A 99 -8.23 -7.63 -9.53
CA ILE A 99 -7.52 -8.36 -8.47
C ILE A 99 -6.01 -8.13 -8.56
N PHE A 100 -5.44 -8.26 -9.77
CA PHE A 100 -4.01 -7.97 -9.97
C PHE A 100 -3.68 -6.50 -9.68
N GLY A 101 -4.52 -5.57 -10.12
CA GLY A 101 -4.43 -4.15 -9.77
C GLY A 101 -4.46 -3.93 -8.25
N PHE A 102 -5.33 -4.63 -7.52
CA PHE A 102 -5.37 -4.55 -6.07
C PHE A 102 -4.05 -5.02 -5.42
N PHE A 103 -3.47 -6.12 -5.90
CA PHE A 103 -2.16 -6.57 -5.40
C PHE A 103 -1.05 -5.57 -5.72
N TYR A 104 -0.99 -5.02 -6.93
CA TYR A 104 -0.02 -3.98 -7.27
C TYR A 104 -0.20 -2.71 -6.43
N PHE A 105 -1.45 -2.33 -6.14
CA PHE A 105 -1.77 -1.23 -5.24
C PHE A 105 -1.27 -1.50 -3.83
N LEU A 106 -1.50 -2.71 -3.32
CA LEU A 106 -1.11 -3.12 -1.98
C LEU A 106 0.42 -3.16 -1.83
N PHE A 107 1.13 -3.77 -2.78
CA PHE A 107 2.59 -3.78 -2.81
C PHE A 107 3.19 -2.37 -2.94
N GLY A 108 2.62 -1.54 -3.82
CA GLY A 108 3.06 -0.16 -3.98
C GLY A 108 2.86 0.67 -2.70
N SER A 109 1.73 0.47 -2.02
CA SER A 109 1.41 1.14 -0.75
C SER A 109 2.36 0.70 0.39
N ILE A 110 2.70 -0.59 0.46
CA ILE A 110 3.69 -1.09 1.41
C ILE A 110 5.08 -0.52 1.12
N ALA A 111 5.50 -0.48 -0.15
CA ALA A 111 6.77 0.10 -0.55
C ALA A 111 6.85 1.60 -0.22
N LEU A 112 5.76 2.34 -0.42
CA LEU A 112 5.64 3.74 0.01
C LEU A 112 5.77 3.90 1.52
N LEU A 113 5.10 3.03 2.29
CA LEU A 113 5.18 3.06 3.75
C LEU A 113 6.61 2.79 4.23
N ILE A 114 7.26 1.75 3.70
CA ILE A 114 8.66 1.42 4.01
C ILE A 114 9.60 2.58 3.62
N GLY A 115 9.46 3.10 2.40
CA GLY A 115 10.27 4.23 1.93
C GLY A 115 10.10 5.49 2.79
N SER A 116 8.87 5.74 3.27
CA SER A 116 8.57 6.86 4.17
C SER A 116 9.18 6.65 5.55
N ILE A 117 9.08 5.44 6.12
CA ILE A 117 9.71 5.09 7.39
C ILE A 117 11.23 5.24 7.31
N LEU A 118 11.84 4.76 6.23
CA LEU A 118 13.28 4.88 6.01
C LEU A 118 13.72 6.34 5.85
N LEU A 119 12.95 7.16 5.11
CA LEU A 119 13.23 8.58 4.95
C LEU A 119 13.15 9.33 6.28
N VAL A 120 12.09 9.09 7.05
CA VAL A 120 11.88 9.69 8.39
C VAL A 120 13.04 9.29 9.30
N PHE A 121 13.41 8.01 9.32
CA PHE A 121 14.54 7.53 10.10
C PHE A 121 15.86 8.16 9.67
N ALA A 122 16.13 8.26 8.36
CA ALA A 122 17.33 8.91 7.84
C ALA A 122 17.43 10.39 8.23
N ILE A 123 16.29 11.10 8.30
CA ILE A 123 16.25 12.50 8.78
C ILE A 123 16.53 12.56 10.28
N PHE A 124 15.86 11.74 11.09
CA PHE A 124 16.00 11.77 12.55
C PHE A 124 17.33 11.20 13.07
N HIS A 125 18.01 10.34 12.33
CA HIS A 125 19.35 9.86 12.71
C HIS A 125 20.45 10.89 12.35
N LEU A 126 20.17 11.82 11.43
CA LEU A 126 21.11 12.87 11.05
C LEU A 126 21.18 14.04 12.05
N PHE A 127 20.18 14.14 12.94
CA PHE A 127 20.08 15.12 14.03
C PHE A 127 20.32 14.46 15.39
#